data_AF-A0A365NP42-F1
#
_entry.id   AF-A0A365NP42-F1
#
_cell.length_a   1.000
_cell.length_b   1.000
_cell.length_c   1.000
_cell.angle_alpha   90.00
_cell.angle_beta   90.00
_cell.angle_gamma   90.00
#
_symmetry.space_group_name_H-M   'P 1'
#
loop_
_entity.id
_entity.type
_entity.pdbx_description
1 polymer ?
#
loop_
_entity_poly.entity_id
_entity_poly.type
_entity_poly.pdbx_seq_one_letter_code
_entity_poly.pdbx_strand_id
1 'polypeptide(L)'
;MNDKDQDFPSFITGGCLCGAIRYTVNFNQEHPWPPISSACQCTMCRKWTSSLIAQFLVISPKQINPALNTFLSFKEYMSSPGRFRGFCGDCGTSIAWRSVDYTPIFDLYLGTLDENYLVGDGVVAKTLAAPNGTQYWLQNAVHGVTDVLEGGKKYSEEGPDGIREAEDSVTREDYGNIEVFCSTQTRCEDLKSLPSSAPLPQSREA
;
A
#
# COMPACT_ATOMS: atom_id res chain seq x y z
N MET A 1 -20.13 -21.23 -22.16
CA MET A 1 -19.81 -21.76 -20.82
C MET A 1 -20.07 -20.64 -19.85
N ASN A 2 -20.99 -20.84 -18.90
CA ASN A 2 -21.38 -19.81 -17.94
C ASN A 2 -20.30 -19.68 -16.86
N ASP A 3 -19.64 -18.52 -16.84
CA ASP A 3 -18.57 -18.13 -15.91
C ASP A 3 -19.13 -17.75 -14.51
N LYS A 4 -20.18 -18.44 -14.04
CA LYS A 4 -20.97 -18.01 -12.88
C LYS A 4 -20.76 -18.81 -11.59
N ASP A 5 -19.94 -19.86 -11.62
CA ASP A 5 -19.69 -20.74 -10.47
C ASP A 5 -18.19 -20.82 -10.13
N GLN A 6 -17.51 -19.67 -10.06
CA GLN A 6 -16.23 -19.60 -9.34
C GLN A 6 -16.55 -19.49 -7.85
N ASP A 7 -16.31 -20.55 -7.09
CA ASP A 7 -16.52 -20.59 -5.65
C ASP A 7 -15.45 -19.71 -4.97
N PHE A 8 -15.79 -18.43 -4.79
CA PHE A 8 -14.91 -17.46 -4.16
C PHE A 8 -14.84 -17.70 -2.64
N PRO A 9 -13.69 -17.44 -2.01
CA PRO A 9 -13.54 -17.69 -0.59
C PRO A 9 -14.53 -16.84 0.22
N SER A 10 -15.30 -17.48 1.10
CA SER A 10 -16.16 -16.79 2.09
C SER A 10 -15.33 -16.10 3.19
N PHE A 11 -14.06 -16.47 3.32
CA PHE A 11 -13.09 -15.81 4.17
C PHE A 11 -11.66 -16.05 3.69
N ILE A 12 -10.74 -15.18 4.08
CA ILE A 12 -9.29 -15.38 3.98
C ILE A 12 -8.65 -15.23 5.36
N THR A 13 -7.46 -15.80 5.55
CA THR A 13 -6.74 -15.76 6.83
C THR A 13 -5.37 -15.10 6.69
N GLY A 14 -4.86 -14.60 7.80
CA GLY A 14 -3.56 -13.95 7.87
C GLY A 14 -3.09 -13.70 9.29
N GLY A 15 -1.95 -13.04 9.42
CA GLY A 15 -1.34 -12.74 10.69
C GLY A 15 0.03 -12.09 10.57
N CYS A 16 0.66 -11.88 11.72
CA CYS A 16 2.05 -11.41 11.76
C CYS A 16 3.04 -12.58 11.59
N LEU A 17 4.31 -12.24 11.33
CA LEU A 17 5.39 -13.21 11.11
C LEU A 17 5.59 -14.19 12.28
N CYS A 18 5.51 -13.70 13.53
CA CYS A 18 5.68 -14.55 14.72
C CYS A 18 4.42 -15.32 15.12
N GLY A 19 3.27 -15.10 14.46
CA GLY A 19 2.00 -15.75 14.79
C GLY A 19 1.29 -15.22 16.04
N ALA A 20 1.80 -14.20 16.73
CA ALA A 20 1.14 -13.60 17.90
C ALA A 20 -0.17 -12.87 17.54
N ILE A 21 -0.34 -12.48 16.28
CA ILE A 21 -1.57 -11.93 15.71
C ILE A 21 -2.01 -12.88 14.60
N ARG A 22 -3.23 -13.42 14.69
CA ARG A 22 -3.84 -14.30 13.68
C ARG A 22 -5.29 -13.91 13.52
N TYR A 23 -5.72 -13.68 12.29
CA TYR A 23 -7.07 -13.20 12.01
C TYR A 23 -7.67 -13.85 10.76
N THR A 24 -8.98 -13.72 10.67
CA THR A 24 -9.78 -14.03 9.49
C THR A 24 -10.42 -12.74 8.98
N VAL A 25 -10.45 -12.54 7.67
CA VAL A 25 -11.24 -11.52 6.98
C VAL A 25 -12.43 -12.21 6.33
N ASN A 26 -13.64 -11.85 6.77
CA ASN A 26 -14.88 -12.47 6.30
C ASN A 26 -15.50 -11.66 5.15
N PHE A 27 -16.07 -12.39 4.19
CA PHE A 27 -16.82 -11.83 3.07
C PHE A 27 -18.29 -12.26 3.15
N ASN A 28 -19.19 -11.31 2.99
CA ASN A 28 -20.64 -11.52 3.08
C ASN A 28 -21.38 -10.54 2.16
N GLN A 29 -22.71 -10.45 2.28
CA GLN A 29 -23.50 -9.54 1.43
C GLN A 29 -23.18 -8.04 1.66
N GLU A 30 -22.81 -7.64 2.88
CA GLU A 30 -22.43 -6.26 3.22
C GLU A 30 -21.00 -5.94 2.75
N HIS A 31 -20.12 -6.94 2.81
CA HIS A 31 -18.71 -6.84 2.44
C HIS A 31 -18.35 -7.97 1.46
N PRO A 32 -18.75 -7.86 0.19
CA PRO A 32 -18.64 -8.94 -0.77
C PRO A 32 -17.20 -9.15 -1.25
N TRP A 33 -16.94 -10.36 -1.74
CA TRP A 33 -15.78 -10.64 -2.58
C TRP A 33 -16.00 -10.10 -4.01
N PRO A 34 -14.97 -9.57 -4.69
CA PRO A 34 -13.61 -9.32 -4.18
C PRO A 34 -13.52 -8.01 -3.37
N PRO A 35 -12.62 -7.95 -2.38
CA PRO A 35 -12.33 -6.69 -1.71
C PRO A 35 -11.70 -5.67 -2.67
N ILE A 36 -11.73 -4.40 -2.26
CA ILE A 36 -10.95 -3.37 -2.92
C ILE A 36 -9.48 -3.57 -2.57
N SER A 37 -8.63 -3.69 -3.57
CA SER A 37 -7.17 -3.77 -3.44
C SER A 37 -6.52 -2.52 -4.03
N SER A 38 -5.63 -1.89 -3.27
CA SER A 38 -4.96 -0.64 -3.61
C SER A 38 -3.46 -0.77 -3.37
N ALA A 39 -2.68 0.11 -4.02
CA ALA A 39 -1.23 0.13 -3.89
C ALA A 39 -0.74 1.55 -3.62
N CYS A 40 0.35 1.71 -2.87
CA CYS A 40 0.98 2.99 -2.60
C CYS A 40 2.50 2.93 -2.74
N GLN A 41 3.07 3.97 -3.35
CA GLN A 41 4.51 4.12 -3.57
C GLN A 41 5.11 5.37 -2.91
N CYS A 42 4.40 6.00 -1.97
CA CYS A 42 4.94 7.15 -1.24
C CYS A 42 6.10 6.73 -0.31
N THR A 43 7.02 7.66 -0.03
CA THR A 43 8.20 7.40 0.80
C THR A 43 7.85 6.87 2.19
N MET A 44 6.77 7.37 2.80
CA MET A 44 6.35 6.92 4.13
C MET A 44 5.85 5.47 4.10
N CYS A 45 5.08 5.08 3.08
CA CYS A 45 4.61 3.71 2.91
C CYS A 45 5.79 2.76 2.65
N ARG A 46 6.77 3.17 1.81
CA ARG A 46 7.99 2.41 1.58
C ARG A 46 8.79 2.17 2.85
N LYS A 47 8.99 3.21 3.66
CA LYS A 47 9.68 3.11 4.95
C LYS A 47 8.92 2.22 5.93
N TRP A 48 7.59 2.32 5.96
CA TRP A 48 6.77 1.55 6.89
C TRP A 48 6.79 0.06 6.58
N THR A 49 6.63 -0.33 5.31
CA THR A 49 6.58 -1.73 4.90
C THR A 49 7.94 -2.32 4.56
N SER A 50 8.99 -1.50 4.49
CA SER A 50 10.30 -1.87 3.95
C SER A 50 10.22 -2.50 2.55
N SER A 51 9.22 -2.10 1.75
CA SER A 51 8.98 -2.57 0.39
C SER A 51 8.88 -1.38 -0.56
N LEU A 52 9.23 -1.58 -1.83
CA LEU A 52 9.08 -0.53 -2.86
C LEU A 52 7.62 -0.16 -3.11
N ILE A 53 6.71 -1.12 -2.92
CA ILE A 53 5.27 -0.96 -3.10
C ILE A 53 4.56 -1.52 -1.87
N ALA A 54 3.73 -0.70 -1.25
CA ALA A 54 2.81 -1.14 -0.21
C ALA A 54 1.48 -1.50 -0.87
N GLN A 55 1.09 -2.77 -0.83
CA GLN A 55 -0.23 -3.23 -1.28
C GLN A 55 -1.10 -3.53 -0.07
N PHE A 56 -2.39 -3.22 -0.18
CA PHE A 56 -3.33 -3.37 0.92
C PHE A 56 -4.77 -3.56 0.42
N LEU A 57 -5.56 -4.23 1.25
CA LEU A 57 -7.00 -4.34 1.10
C LEU A 57 -7.68 -3.22 1.87
N VAL A 58 -8.62 -2.54 1.22
CA VAL A 58 -9.46 -1.53 1.83
C VAL A 58 -10.70 -2.24 2.38
N ILE A 59 -10.75 -2.42 3.71
CA ILE A 59 -11.79 -3.22 4.38
C ILE A 59 -12.36 -2.53 5.61
N SER A 60 -13.52 -3.00 6.06
CA SER A 60 -14.11 -2.62 7.34
C SER A 60 -13.45 -3.41 8.49
N PRO A 61 -13.14 -2.80 9.66
CA PRO A 61 -12.69 -3.52 10.85
C PRO A 61 -13.65 -4.63 11.29
N LYS A 62 -14.94 -4.53 10.95
CA LYS A 62 -15.95 -5.56 11.26
C LYS A 62 -15.74 -6.86 10.47
N GLN A 63 -15.02 -6.81 9.35
CA GLN A 63 -14.68 -8.02 8.59
C GLN A 63 -13.64 -8.87 9.31
N ILE A 64 -12.87 -8.27 10.23
CA ILE A 64 -11.78 -8.94 10.92
C ILE A 64 -12.26 -9.63 12.20
N ASN A 65 -11.92 -10.91 12.32
CA ASN A 65 -12.16 -11.68 13.52
C ASN A 65 -10.92 -12.52 13.91
N PRO A 66 -10.45 -12.44 15.18
CA PRO A 66 -10.78 -11.44 16.20
C PRO A 66 -10.32 -10.03 15.80
N ALA A 67 -10.99 -8.99 16.31
CA ALA A 67 -10.60 -7.60 16.05
C ALA A 67 -9.13 -7.34 16.44
N LEU A 68 -8.38 -6.58 15.62
CA LEU A 68 -6.92 -6.42 15.78
C LEU A 68 -6.52 -5.86 17.15
N ASN A 69 -7.32 -4.96 17.72
CA ASN A 69 -7.06 -4.36 19.04
C ASN A 69 -7.25 -5.34 20.22
N THR A 70 -7.73 -6.55 19.99
CA THR A 70 -7.84 -7.60 21.01
C THR A 70 -6.51 -8.32 21.26
N PHE A 71 -5.56 -8.24 20.33
CA PHE A 71 -4.24 -8.84 20.48
C PHE A 71 -3.33 -7.94 21.31
N LEU A 72 -2.73 -8.47 22.38
CA LEU A 72 -1.79 -7.73 23.23
C LEU A 72 -0.58 -7.20 22.45
N SER A 73 -0.14 -7.95 21.45
CA SER A 73 1.00 -7.61 20.58
C SER A 73 0.64 -6.59 19.50
N PHE A 74 -0.64 -6.26 19.27
CA PHE A 74 -1.01 -5.21 18.33
C PHE A 74 -0.73 -3.83 18.94
N LYS A 75 0.07 -3.03 18.24
CA LYS A 75 0.45 -1.67 18.62
C LYS A 75 0.14 -0.71 17.46
N GLU A 76 -0.05 0.56 17.78
CA GLU A 76 -0.26 1.61 16.79
C GLU A 76 0.78 2.72 16.94
N TYR A 77 1.24 3.24 15.81
CA TYR A 77 2.08 4.44 15.71
C TYR A 77 1.33 5.51 14.92
N MET A 78 1.19 6.71 15.48
CA MET A 78 0.55 7.83 14.79
C MET A 78 1.57 8.52 13.87
N SER A 79 1.53 8.20 12.57
CA SER A 79 2.51 8.72 11.60
C SER A 79 2.23 10.15 11.16
N SER A 80 0.99 10.62 11.31
CA SER A 80 0.58 12.01 11.15
C SER A 80 -0.72 12.23 11.95
N PRO A 81 -1.14 13.48 12.22
CA PRO A 81 -2.34 13.74 13.01
C PRO A 81 -3.55 12.95 12.50
N GLY A 82 -4.11 12.09 13.36
CA GLY A 82 -5.28 11.27 13.03
C GLY A 82 -5.02 10.07 12.11
N ARG A 83 -3.77 9.81 11.69
CA ARG A 83 -3.40 8.68 10.82
C ARG A 83 -2.50 7.70 11.59
N PHE A 84 -2.96 6.46 11.69
CA PHE A 84 -2.35 5.45 12.55
C PHE A 84 -1.88 4.26 11.72
N ARG A 85 -0.72 3.72 12.10
CA ARG A 85 -0.10 2.55 11.50
C ARG A 85 -0.03 1.44 12.54
N GLY A 86 -0.79 0.38 12.33
CA GLY A 86 -0.85 -0.80 13.18
C GLY A 86 0.24 -1.81 12.84
N PHE A 87 0.89 -2.37 13.85
CA PHE A 87 1.96 -3.36 13.71
C PHE A 87 1.98 -4.35 14.87
N CYS A 88 2.66 -5.49 14.67
CA CYS A 88 2.98 -6.40 15.76
C CYS A 88 4.20 -5.89 16.54
N GLY A 89 4.03 -5.59 17.82
CA GLY A 89 5.11 -5.16 18.72
C GLY A 89 6.19 -6.22 18.98
N ASP A 90 5.90 -7.50 18.71
CA ASP A 90 6.82 -8.59 18.99
C ASP A 90 7.77 -8.87 17.80
N CYS A 91 7.29 -8.74 16.57
CA CYS A 91 8.07 -9.06 15.36
C CYS A 91 8.16 -7.93 14.32
N GLY A 92 7.48 -6.80 14.53
CA GLY A 92 7.53 -5.64 13.65
C GLY A 92 6.67 -5.72 12.38
N THR A 93 5.92 -6.81 12.12
CA THR A 93 5.06 -6.89 10.93
C THR A 93 4.06 -5.74 10.89
N SER A 94 4.11 -4.96 9.81
CA SER A 94 3.12 -3.95 9.46
C SER A 94 1.77 -4.60 9.15
N ILE A 95 0.74 -4.33 9.95
CA ILE A 95 -0.59 -4.97 9.81
C ILE A 95 -1.58 -4.04 9.11
N ALA A 96 -1.69 -2.80 9.58
CA ALA A 96 -2.80 -1.93 9.22
C ALA A 96 -2.40 -0.47 9.03
N TRP A 97 -3.16 0.28 8.26
CA TRP A 97 -3.23 1.73 8.34
C TRP A 97 -4.68 2.18 8.49
N ARG A 98 -4.96 3.18 9.33
CA ARG A 98 -6.29 3.77 9.48
C ARG A 98 -6.23 5.28 9.60
N SER A 99 -7.35 5.92 9.29
CA SER A 99 -7.59 7.35 9.45
C SER A 99 -8.84 7.62 10.26
N VAL A 100 -8.83 8.65 11.11
CA VAL A 100 -10.06 9.15 11.74
C VAL A 100 -11.02 9.81 10.74
N ASP A 101 -10.50 10.33 9.63
CA ASP A 101 -11.29 11.00 8.59
C ASP A 101 -12.04 10.00 7.68
N TYR A 102 -11.60 8.74 7.65
CA TYR A 102 -12.13 7.69 6.78
C TYR A 102 -12.58 6.48 7.60
N THR A 103 -13.54 6.71 8.50
CA THR A 103 -14.12 5.65 9.31
C THR A 103 -15.42 5.12 8.69
N PRO A 104 -15.74 3.82 8.85
CA PRO A 104 -14.98 2.78 9.53
C PRO A 104 -14.16 1.93 8.53
N ILE A 105 -13.24 2.52 7.77
CA ILE A 105 -12.41 1.78 6.80
C ILE A 105 -10.96 1.79 7.27
N PHE A 106 -10.23 0.71 7.02
CA PHE A 106 -8.80 0.67 7.20
C PHE A 106 -8.13 -0.19 6.11
N ASP A 107 -6.85 0.08 5.90
CA ASP A 107 -6.01 -0.62 4.93
C ASP A 107 -5.28 -1.77 5.63
N LEU A 108 -5.61 -3.01 5.27
CA LEU A 108 -4.90 -4.21 5.74
C LEU A 108 -3.78 -4.56 4.75
N TYR A 109 -2.53 -4.59 5.20
CA TYR A 109 -1.41 -4.88 4.30
C TYR A 109 -1.49 -6.29 3.73
N LEU A 110 -1.36 -6.42 2.41
CA LEU A 110 -1.58 -7.68 1.70
C LEU A 110 -0.59 -8.77 2.12
N GLY A 111 0.65 -8.37 2.43
CA GLY A 111 1.73 -9.28 2.82
C GLY A 111 1.52 -9.98 4.17
N THR A 112 0.44 -9.67 4.89
CA THR A 112 0.08 -10.36 6.14
C THR A 112 -0.92 -11.49 5.93
N LEU A 113 -1.42 -11.69 4.70
CA LEU A 113 -2.26 -12.85 4.37
C LEU A 113 -1.43 -14.14 4.33
N ASP A 114 -2.09 -15.27 4.58
CA ASP A 114 -1.44 -16.57 4.49
C ASP A 114 -1.01 -16.90 3.06
N GLU A 115 0.09 -17.65 2.96
CA GLU A 115 0.79 -17.95 1.71
C GLU A 115 -0.13 -18.55 0.62
N ASN A 116 -1.10 -19.37 1.02
CA ASN A 116 -2.05 -20.01 0.11
C ASN A 116 -2.96 -19.02 -0.64
N TYR A 117 -3.08 -17.77 -0.19
CA TYR A 117 -3.81 -16.72 -0.89
C TYR A 117 -2.91 -15.82 -1.75
N LEU A 118 -1.59 -15.95 -1.65
CA LEU A 118 -0.61 -15.06 -2.29
C LEU A 118 0.28 -15.76 -3.31
N VAL A 119 0.46 -17.07 -3.20
CA VAL A 119 1.35 -17.85 -4.07
C VAL A 119 0.57 -18.61 -5.14
N GLY A 120 1.17 -18.69 -6.33
CA GLY A 120 0.64 -19.39 -7.49
C GLY A 120 -0.06 -18.47 -8.48
N ASP A 121 -0.69 -19.08 -9.47
CA ASP A 121 -1.30 -18.45 -10.64
C ASP A 121 -2.84 -18.51 -10.60
N GLY A 122 -3.40 -18.88 -9.44
CA GLY A 122 -4.83 -18.97 -9.18
C GLY A 122 -5.55 -17.62 -9.18
N VAL A 123 -6.86 -17.67 -9.43
CA VAL A 123 -7.74 -16.50 -9.54
C VAL A 123 -7.74 -15.67 -8.26
N VAL A 124 -7.69 -16.31 -7.09
CA VAL A 124 -7.69 -15.63 -5.78
C VAL A 124 -6.46 -14.73 -5.61
N ALA A 125 -5.25 -15.26 -5.82
CA ALA A 125 -4.01 -14.49 -5.67
C ALA A 125 -3.98 -13.29 -6.63
N LYS A 126 -4.34 -13.49 -7.90
CA LYS A 126 -4.43 -12.41 -8.90
C LYS A 126 -5.48 -11.36 -8.50
N THR A 127 -6.63 -11.79 -7.99
CA THR A 127 -7.72 -10.90 -7.59
C THR A 127 -7.34 -10.02 -6.39
N LEU A 128 -6.53 -10.54 -5.47
CA LEU A 128 -6.04 -9.81 -4.30
C LEU A 128 -4.86 -8.90 -4.64
N ALA A 129 -3.91 -9.39 -5.44
CA ALA A 129 -2.65 -8.70 -5.72
C ALA A 129 -2.71 -7.72 -6.91
N ALA A 130 -3.67 -7.87 -7.84
CA ALA A 130 -3.91 -6.87 -8.87
C ALA A 130 -4.77 -5.75 -8.27
N PRO A 131 -4.24 -4.52 -8.13
CA PRO A 131 -5.03 -3.42 -7.59
C PRO A 131 -6.29 -3.23 -8.43
N ASN A 132 -7.45 -3.11 -7.79
CA ASN A 132 -8.72 -2.78 -8.44
C ASN A 132 -9.32 -1.46 -7.89
N GLY A 133 -8.61 -0.85 -6.94
CA GLY A 133 -8.86 0.45 -6.34
C GLY A 133 -7.84 1.48 -6.82
N THR A 134 -7.33 2.29 -5.89
CA THR A 134 -6.46 3.42 -6.21
C THR A 134 -5.00 3.01 -6.17
N GLN A 135 -4.23 3.46 -7.16
CA GLN A 135 -2.78 3.47 -7.12
C GLN A 135 -2.30 4.85 -6.64
N TYR A 136 -1.77 4.89 -5.43
CA TYR A 136 -1.33 6.08 -4.73
C TYR A 136 0.15 6.39 -5.00
N TRP A 137 0.44 7.65 -5.34
CA TRP A 137 1.78 8.17 -5.57
C TRP A 137 2.50 7.43 -6.70
N LEU A 138 1.79 7.18 -7.81
CA LEU A 138 2.36 6.46 -8.95
C LEU A 138 3.51 7.24 -9.62
N GLN A 139 3.52 8.57 -9.53
CA GLN A 139 4.65 9.41 -9.97
C GLN A 139 5.97 9.10 -9.25
N ASN A 140 5.92 8.45 -8.08
CA ASN A 140 7.11 7.99 -7.38
C ASN A 140 7.57 6.59 -7.82
N ALA A 141 6.91 5.95 -8.79
CA ALA A 141 7.30 4.65 -9.29
C ALA A 141 8.73 4.67 -9.83
N VAL A 142 9.45 3.57 -9.59
CA VAL A 142 10.76 3.34 -10.18
C VAL A 142 10.51 2.80 -11.57
N HIS A 143 10.84 3.60 -12.59
CA HIS A 143 10.59 3.26 -13.98
C HIS A 143 11.19 1.91 -14.40
N GLY A 144 10.40 1.09 -15.07
CA GLY A 144 10.73 -0.28 -15.46
C GLY A 144 10.79 -1.29 -14.30
N VAL A 145 10.49 -0.89 -13.06
CA VAL A 145 10.60 -1.75 -11.86
C VAL A 145 9.27 -1.83 -11.11
N THR A 146 8.67 -0.69 -10.74
CA THR A 146 7.43 -0.66 -9.95
C THR A 146 6.26 0.01 -10.65
N ASP A 147 6.45 0.48 -11.87
CA ASP A 147 5.42 0.96 -12.80
C ASP A 147 4.81 -0.17 -13.65
N VAL A 148 5.25 -1.41 -13.44
CA VAL A 148 4.77 -2.61 -14.13
C VAL A 148 3.56 -3.26 -13.45
N LEU A 149 3.11 -2.75 -12.29
CA LEU A 149 1.90 -3.25 -11.64
C LEU A 149 0.68 -2.89 -12.48
N GLU A 150 0.19 -3.88 -13.22
CA GLU A 150 -1.05 -3.79 -13.97
C GLU A 150 -2.26 -3.80 -13.03
N GLY A 151 -3.24 -2.93 -13.30
CA GLY A 151 -4.45 -2.78 -12.50
C GLY A 151 -4.72 -1.32 -12.11
N GLY A 152 -5.75 -1.12 -11.29
CA GLY A 152 -6.16 0.17 -10.75
C GLY A 152 -7.33 0.79 -11.53
N LYS A 153 -8.19 1.51 -10.82
CA LYS A 153 -9.29 2.30 -11.40
C LYS A 153 -9.04 3.80 -11.31
N LYS A 154 -8.10 4.22 -10.45
CA LYS A 154 -7.78 5.62 -10.16
C LYS A 154 -6.30 5.77 -9.84
N TYR A 155 -5.73 6.89 -10.26
CA TYR A 155 -4.38 7.31 -9.90
C TYR A 155 -4.47 8.55 -9.03
N SER A 156 -3.56 8.68 -8.08
CA SER A 156 -3.51 9.88 -7.23
C SER A 156 -2.10 10.34 -6.99
N GLU A 157 -1.98 11.66 -6.90
CA GLU A 157 -0.74 12.37 -6.65
C GLU A 157 -0.91 13.32 -5.46
N GLU A 158 0.21 13.75 -4.86
CA GLU A 158 0.22 14.72 -3.78
C GLU A 158 0.54 16.09 -4.36
N GLY A 159 -0.43 17.01 -4.29
CA GLY A 159 -0.25 18.42 -4.59
C GLY A 159 -0.09 19.25 -3.31
N PRO A 160 0.17 20.57 -3.45
CA PRO A 160 0.30 21.50 -2.32
C PRO A 160 -0.90 21.50 -1.35
N ASP A 161 -2.08 21.15 -1.86
CA ASP A 161 -3.36 21.16 -1.13
C ASP A 161 -3.83 19.74 -0.70
N GLY A 162 -2.97 18.72 -0.83
CA GLY A 162 -3.26 17.34 -0.46
C GLY A 162 -3.37 16.36 -1.64
N ILE A 163 -4.02 15.22 -1.41
CA ILE A 163 -4.18 14.14 -2.41
C ILE A 163 -5.17 14.59 -3.49
N ARG A 164 -4.73 14.59 -4.75
CA ARG A 164 -5.56 14.89 -5.93
C ARG A 164 -5.65 13.65 -6.81
N GLU A 165 -6.79 13.44 -7.45
CA GLU A 165 -6.88 12.49 -8.56
C GLU A 165 -5.94 12.99 -9.67
N ALA A 166 -5.08 12.11 -10.18
CA ALA A 166 -4.23 12.45 -11.32
C ALA A 166 -5.15 12.74 -12.52
N GLU A 167 -4.84 13.77 -13.32
CA GLU A 167 -5.60 14.03 -14.54
C GLU A 167 -5.55 12.78 -15.45
N ASP A 168 -6.69 12.40 -16.02
CA ASP A 168 -6.90 11.21 -16.86
C ASP A 168 -6.02 11.23 -18.13
N SER A 169 -4.70 11.03 -18.02
CA SER A 169 -3.79 10.89 -19.17
C SER A 169 -2.36 10.53 -18.78
N VAL A 170 -2.13 9.72 -17.75
CA VAL A 170 -0.81 9.06 -17.64
C VAL A 170 -0.93 7.65 -18.18
N THR A 171 -0.92 7.57 -19.50
CA THR A 171 -0.69 6.29 -20.17
C THR A 171 0.78 5.92 -20.02
N ARG A 172 1.10 4.63 -20.16
CA ARG A 172 2.49 4.12 -20.10
C ARG A 172 3.45 4.85 -21.07
N GLU A 173 2.91 5.53 -22.08
CA GLU A 173 3.63 6.30 -23.09
C GLU A 173 3.99 7.74 -22.66
N ASP A 174 3.25 8.33 -21.71
CA ASP A 174 3.43 9.71 -21.26
C ASP A 174 4.58 9.90 -20.25
N TYR A 175 5.03 8.80 -19.61
CA TYR A 175 6.09 8.81 -18.60
C TYR A 175 7.51 9.03 -19.15
N GLY A 176 7.68 9.13 -20.47
CA GLY A 176 8.97 9.38 -21.11
C GLY A 176 9.52 10.81 -20.93
N ASN A 177 8.70 11.77 -20.47
CA ASN A 177 9.04 13.20 -20.54
C ASN A 177 8.74 14.02 -19.26
N ILE A 178 8.48 13.41 -18.11
CA ILE A 178 8.17 14.17 -16.88
C ILE A 178 9.46 14.58 -16.16
N GLU A 179 9.77 15.88 -16.14
CA GLU A 179 10.82 16.44 -15.28
C GLU A 179 10.42 16.31 -13.81
N VAL A 180 11.21 15.54 -13.06
CA VAL A 180 11.00 15.26 -11.63
C VAL A 180 11.17 16.54 -10.80
N PHE A 181 10.08 17.08 -10.28
CA PHE A 181 10.13 18.15 -9.28
C PHE A 181 10.34 17.54 -7.87
N CYS A 182 11.57 17.63 -7.40
CA CYS A 182 11.98 17.22 -6.05
C CYS A 182 11.47 18.24 -5.00
N SER A 183 10.48 17.86 -4.20
CA SER A 183 9.84 18.72 -3.18
C SER A 183 10.57 18.79 -1.83
N THR A 184 11.91 18.72 -1.83
CA THR A 184 12.72 19.01 -0.65
C THR A 184 13.87 19.94 -1.01
N GLN A 185 13.59 21.24 -0.99
CA GLN A 185 14.50 22.38 -0.72
C GLN A 185 16.01 22.22 -0.98
N THR A 186 16.40 21.65 -2.11
CA THR A 186 17.72 21.83 -2.74
C THR A 186 17.49 21.72 -4.24
N ARG A 187 17.76 22.79 -4.99
CA ARG A 187 17.54 22.80 -6.44
C ARG A 187 18.36 21.67 -7.08
N CYS A 188 17.70 20.80 -7.84
CA CYS A 188 18.35 19.77 -8.65
C CYS A 188 19.32 20.34 -9.72
N GLU A 189 19.35 21.66 -9.92
CA GLU A 189 20.30 22.33 -10.82
C GLU A 189 21.76 22.19 -10.35
N ASP A 190 22.01 22.02 -9.05
CA ASP A 190 23.38 21.99 -8.48
C ASP A 190 24.04 20.60 -8.51
N LEU A 191 23.31 19.53 -8.90
CA LEU A 191 23.87 18.17 -9.02
C LEU A 191 24.39 17.86 -10.43
N LYS A 192 24.01 18.64 -11.45
CA LYS A 192 24.52 18.48 -12.82
C LYS A 192 25.92 19.07 -13.02
N SER A 193 26.42 19.87 -12.06
CA SER A 193 27.69 20.60 -12.17
C SER A 193 28.84 20.01 -11.34
N LEU A 194 28.60 18.95 -10.57
CA LEU A 194 29.65 18.36 -9.72
C LEU A 194 30.52 17.37 -10.51
N PRO A 195 31.85 17.58 -10.58
CA PRO A 195 32.75 16.61 -11.18
C PRO A 195 32.77 15.30 -10.37
N SER A 196 32.95 14.16 -11.05
CA SER A 196 32.75 12.79 -10.53
C SER A 196 33.64 12.37 -9.34
N SER A 197 34.47 13.28 -8.83
CA SER A 197 35.41 13.04 -7.73
C SER A 197 35.14 13.91 -6.49
N ALA A 198 34.03 14.65 -6.42
CA ALA A 198 33.69 15.44 -5.25
C ALA A 198 33.12 14.54 -4.12
N PRO A 199 33.62 14.67 -2.87
CA PRO A 199 33.10 13.90 -1.75
C PRO A 199 31.67 14.36 -1.41
N LEU A 200 30.78 13.39 -1.16
CA LEU A 200 29.38 13.64 -0.80
C LEU A 200 29.29 14.46 0.50
N PRO A 201 28.40 15.46 0.57
CA PRO A 201 28.19 16.23 1.79
C PRO A 201 27.65 15.30 2.90
N GLN A 202 28.36 15.27 4.03
CA GLN A 202 27.96 14.51 5.21
C GLN A 202 26.63 15.06 5.74
N SER A 203 25.67 14.15 5.93
CA SER A 203 24.39 14.45 6.57
C SER A 203 24.62 15.08 7.94
N ARG A 204 24.08 16.29 8.17
CA ARG A 204 23.95 16.80 9.52
C ARG A 204 22.73 16.13 10.17
N GLU A 205 22.97 15.45 11.27
CA GLU A 205 21.93 14.91 12.15
C GLU A 205 21.12 16.03 12.79
N ALA A 206 19.80 15.91 12.72
CA ALA A 206 18.82 16.30 13.74
C ALA A 206 17.46 15.65 13.41
#